data_AF-A0A2U9IX02-F1
#
_entry.id   AF-A0A2U9IX02-F1
#
_cell.length_a   1.000
_cell.length_b   1.000
_cell.length_c   1.000
_cell.angle_alpha   90.00
_cell.angle_beta   90.00
_cell.angle_gamma   90.00
#
_symmetry.space_group_name_H-M   'P 1'
#
loop_
_entity.id
_entity.type
_entity.pdbx_description
1 polymer ?
#
loop_
_entity_poly.entity_id
_entity_poly.type
_entity_poly.pdbx_seq_one_letter_code
_entity_poly.pdbx_strand_id
1 'polypeptide(L)'
;MEKVLHTEKDVLLKANGVFPWEKFRERLESLYRRKPKWDVILLFKTLLIKYVYDISWNNLEGEIRDSQKFREFLGEKVPPKSTVFLFYKKLHETVKGEEVMWTTLMVELNSLDEVIKRYQEKGFELQVGREKTTSTKSTT
;
A
#
# COMPACT_ATOMS: atom_id res chain seq x y z
N MET A 1 0.41 -21.33 -21.86
CA MET A 1 -0.37 -20.39 -21.02
C MET A 1 0.31 -20.32 -19.67
N GLU A 2 0.15 -19.22 -18.93
CA GLU A 2 0.81 -18.85 -17.65
C GLU A 2 2.16 -18.13 -17.77
N LYS A 3 2.11 -16.79 -17.58
CA LYS A 3 3.14 -15.97 -16.89
C LYS A 3 2.78 -14.48 -16.97
N VAL A 4 1.78 -14.03 -16.21
CA VAL A 4 1.55 -12.58 -16.00
C VAL A 4 1.32 -12.20 -14.53
N LEU A 5 1.11 -13.17 -13.63
CA LEU A 5 0.67 -12.90 -12.25
C LEU A 5 1.77 -12.44 -11.26
N HIS A 6 3.05 -12.47 -11.64
CA HIS A 6 4.16 -12.13 -10.73
C HIS A 6 4.41 -10.62 -10.56
N THR A 7 4.00 -9.79 -11.51
CA THR A 7 4.45 -8.39 -11.59
C THR A 7 3.81 -7.47 -10.56
N GLU A 8 2.52 -7.66 -10.25
CA GLU A 8 1.80 -6.82 -9.27
C GLU A 8 2.13 -7.18 -7.81
N LYS A 9 2.46 -8.47 -7.54
CA LYS A 9 2.86 -8.94 -6.21
C LYS A 9 4.15 -8.25 -5.74
N ASP A 10 5.03 -7.95 -6.69
CA ASP A 10 6.31 -7.30 -6.47
C ASP A 10 6.19 -5.83 -6.06
N VAL A 11 5.16 -5.10 -6.50
CA VAL A 11 5.13 -3.63 -6.32
C VAL A 11 4.87 -3.23 -4.87
N LEU A 12 3.88 -3.83 -4.21
CA LEU A 12 3.62 -3.60 -2.78
C LEU A 12 4.81 -4.04 -1.91
N LEU A 13 5.42 -5.18 -2.23
CA LEU A 13 6.56 -5.71 -1.50
C LEU A 13 7.81 -4.84 -1.69
N LYS A 14 8.06 -4.33 -2.90
CA LYS A 14 9.15 -3.38 -3.19
C LYS A 14 8.91 -2.03 -2.53
N ALA A 15 7.69 -1.49 -2.61
CA ALA A 15 7.30 -0.28 -1.90
C ALA A 15 7.48 -0.45 -0.38
N ASN A 16 7.12 -1.62 0.16
CA ASN A 16 7.34 -1.96 1.55
C ASN A 16 8.82 -1.90 1.97
N GLY A 17 9.74 -2.28 1.08
CA GLY A 17 11.18 -2.26 1.34
C GLY A 17 11.82 -0.87 1.22
N VAL A 18 11.26 0.02 0.41
CA VAL A 18 11.82 1.37 0.17
C VAL A 18 11.20 2.42 1.10
N PHE A 19 9.93 2.23 1.49
CA PHE A 19 9.22 3.22 2.28
C PHE A 19 9.73 3.24 3.74
N PRO A 20 10.10 4.41 4.27
CA PRO A 20 10.64 4.51 5.61
C PRO A 20 9.54 4.48 6.68
N TRP A 21 8.85 3.35 6.84
CA TRP A 21 7.69 3.18 7.74
C TRP A 21 7.95 3.71 9.16
N GLU A 22 9.12 3.40 9.70
CA GLU A 22 9.50 3.75 11.07
C GLU A 22 9.61 5.26 11.30
N LYS A 23 9.88 6.07 10.27
CA LYS A 23 9.88 7.54 10.40
C LYS A 23 8.50 8.10 10.76
N PHE A 24 7.44 7.38 10.41
CA PHE A 24 6.07 7.77 10.71
C PHE A 24 5.58 7.22 12.04
N ARG A 25 6.28 6.25 12.64
CA ARG A 25 5.84 5.57 13.86
C ARG A 25 5.54 6.56 14.97
N GLU A 26 6.50 7.44 15.31
CA GLU A 26 6.34 8.39 16.40
C GLU A 26 5.12 9.31 16.19
N ARG A 27 4.93 9.80 14.96
CA ARG A 27 3.80 10.66 14.59
C ARG A 27 2.46 9.93 14.60
N LEU A 28 2.44 8.64 14.27
CA LEU A 28 1.23 7.83 14.31
C LEU A 28 0.90 7.36 15.73
N GLU A 29 1.91 7.09 16.56
CA GLU A 29 1.74 6.75 17.97
C GLU A 29 1.24 7.95 18.78
N SER A 30 1.67 9.18 18.44
CA SER A 30 1.19 10.41 19.11
C SER A 30 -0.31 10.67 18.95
N LEU A 31 -0.99 10.00 18.03
CA LEU A 31 -2.47 10.02 17.90
C LEU A 31 -3.17 9.34 19.09
N TYR A 32 -2.42 8.59 19.90
CA TYR A 32 -2.92 7.84 21.03
C TYR A 32 -2.34 8.38 22.34
N ARG A 33 -3.23 8.69 23.30
CA ARG A 33 -2.82 9.04 24.67
C ARG A 33 -2.17 7.87 25.44
N ARG A 34 -2.37 6.64 24.97
CA ARG A 34 -1.83 5.40 25.56
C ARG A 34 -1.38 4.50 24.41
N LYS A 35 -0.40 3.64 24.66
CA LYS A 35 0.11 2.70 23.64
C LYS A 35 -1.04 1.90 23.01
N PRO A 36 -1.21 1.95 21.68
CA PRO A 36 -2.28 1.20 21.01
C PRO A 36 -2.05 -0.30 21.13
N LYS A 37 -3.14 -1.07 21.15
CA LYS A 37 -3.08 -2.55 21.21
C LYS A 37 -2.53 -3.17 19.92
N TRP A 38 -2.64 -2.44 18.82
CA TRP A 38 -2.18 -2.84 17.49
C TRP A 38 -1.05 -1.94 17.05
N ASP A 39 -0.09 -2.50 16.30
CA ASP A 39 1.01 -1.72 15.73
C ASP A 39 0.45 -0.66 14.77
N VAL A 40 0.80 0.60 15.00
CA VAL A 40 0.34 1.73 14.17
C VAL A 40 0.78 1.62 12.73
N ILE A 41 1.95 1.01 12.48
CA ILE A 41 2.46 0.77 11.12
C ILE A 41 1.60 -0.27 10.41
N LEU A 42 1.15 -1.31 11.13
CA LEU A 42 0.26 -2.33 10.58
C LEU A 42 -1.13 -1.74 10.25
N LEU A 43 -1.66 -0.88 11.13
CA LEU A 43 -2.91 -0.16 10.88
C LEU A 43 -2.77 0.79 9.67
N PHE A 44 -1.64 1.49 9.57
CA PHE A 44 -1.36 2.38 8.45
C PHE A 44 -1.21 1.65 7.12
N LYS A 45 -0.49 0.53 7.10
CA LYS A 45 -0.40 -0.35 5.92
C LYS A 45 -1.74 -0.91 5.48
N THR A 46 -2.59 -1.28 6.44
CA THR A 46 -3.94 -1.78 6.14
C THR A 46 -4.81 -0.69 5.54
N LEU A 47 -4.71 0.53 6.10
CA LEU A 47 -5.39 1.71 5.56
C LEU A 47 -4.89 2.04 4.14
N LEU A 48 -3.59 1.90 3.87
CA LEU A 48 -3.00 2.08 2.55
C LEU A 48 -3.55 1.07 1.54
N ILE A 49 -3.60 -0.22 1.88
CA ILE A 49 -4.22 -1.25 1.03
C ILE A 49 -5.67 -0.83 0.70
N LYS A 50 -6.42 -0.39 1.70
CA LYS A 50 -7.80 0.06 1.51
C LYS A 50 -7.91 1.23 0.51
N TYR A 51 -6.98 2.19 0.53
CA TYR A 51 -7.00 3.34 -0.38
C TYR A 51 -6.52 3.00 -1.79
N VAL A 52 -5.40 2.29 -1.93
CA VAL A 52 -4.80 1.98 -3.23
C VAL A 52 -5.67 1.02 -4.05
N TYR A 53 -6.35 0.08 -3.39
CA TYR A 53 -7.19 -0.92 -4.05
C TYR A 53 -8.69 -0.63 -3.94
N ASP A 54 -9.05 0.57 -3.48
CA ASP A 54 -10.44 1.03 -3.28
C ASP A 54 -11.34 0.01 -2.55
N ILE A 55 -10.81 -0.63 -1.52
CA ILE A 55 -11.55 -1.67 -0.78
C ILE A 55 -12.60 -1.02 0.11
N SER A 56 -13.82 -1.55 0.09
CA SER A 56 -14.88 -1.08 0.97
C SER A 56 -14.57 -1.45 2.43
N TRP A 57 -15.01 -0.61 3.37
CA TRP A 57 -14.86 -0.89 4.81
C TRP A 57 -15.53 -2.20 5.22
N ASN A 58 -16.59 -2.64 4.54
CA ASN A 58 -17.31 -3.87 4.88
C ASN A 58 -16.54 -5.12 4.47
N ASN A 59 -15.76 -5.05 3.39
CA ASN A 59 -15.03 -6.19 2.85
C ASN A 59 -13.54 -6.18 3.26
N LEU A 60 -13.08 -5.14 3.96
CA LEU A 60 -11.67 -4.93 4.28
C LEU A 60 -10.97 -6.17 4.84
N GLU A 61 -11.56 -6.82 5.85
CA GLU A 61 -10.95 -8.02 6.45
C GLU A 61 -10.96 -9.21 5.50
N GLY A 62 -12.04 -9.41 4.74
CA GLY A 62 -12.19 -10.52 3.79
C GLY A 62 -11.18 -10.41 2.65
N GLU A 63 -11.17 -9.26 1.96
CA GLU A 63 -10.24 -9.01 0.84
C GLU A 63 -8.77 -9.17 1.24
N ILE A 64 -8.41 -8.71 2.45
CA ILE A 64 -7.06 -8.90 2.99
C ILE A 64 -6.77 -10.37 3.31
N ARG A 65 -7.73 -11.07 3.91
CA ARG A 65 -7.58 -12.49 4.26
C ARG A 65 -7.52 -13.38 3.03
N ASP A 66 -8.15 -13.01 1.93
CA ASP A 66 -8.18 -13.83 0.72
C ASP A 66 -6.94 -13.59 -0.16
N SER A 67 -6.39 -12.38 -0.13
CA SER A 67 -5.19 -12.02 -0.92
C SER A 67 -3.87 -12.36 -0.22
N GLN A 68 -3.14 -13.35 -0.77
CA GLN A 68 -1.77 -13.67 -0.30
C GLN A 68 -0.83 -12.46 -0.36
N LYS A 69 -1.01 -11.57 -1.34
CA LYS A 69 -0.19 -10.36 -1.50
C LYS A 69 -0.36 -9.41 -0.30
N PHE A 70 -1.60 -9.23 0.16
CA PHE A 70 -1.89 -8.37 1.31
C PHE A 70 -1.40 -8.98 2.61
N ARG A 71 -1.53 -10.30 2.77
CA ARG A 71 -0.99 -11.01 3.95
C ARG A 71 0.54 -10.92 4.04
N GLU A 72 1.24 -11.06 2.92
CA GLU A 72 2.70 -10.89 2.86
C GLU A 72 3.14 -9.44 3.14
N PHE A 73 2.41 -8.44 2.63
CA PHE A 73 2.67 -7.03 2.89
C PHE A 73 2.46 -6.62 4.37
N LEU A 74 1.44 -7.20 5.02
CA LEU A 74 1.10 -6.93 6.42
C LEU A 74 1.91 -7.76 7.43
N GLY A 75 2.52 -8.88 7.02
CA GLY A 75 3.19 -9.78 7.96
C GLY A 75 2.20 -10.64 8.76
N GLU A 76 1.26 -11.28 8.05
CA GLU A 76 0.29 -12.28 8.53
C GLU A 76 -0.87 -11.80 9.41
N LYS A 77 -0.72 -10.71 10.16
CA LYS A 77 -1.80 -10.20 11.03
C LYS A 77 -2.74 -9.28 10.26
N VAL A 78 -4.03 -9.61 10.28
CA VAL A 78 -5.10 -8.77 9.74
C VAL A 78 -5.79 -8.03 10.89
N PRO A 79 -5.64 -6.70 11.00
CA PRO A 79 -6.28 -5.94 12.06
C PRO A 79 -7.80 -5.89 11.83
N PRO A 80 -8.62 -5.90 12.89
CA PRO A 80 -10.06 -5.76 12.77
C PRO A 80 -10.42 -4.43 12.11
N LYS A 81 -11.43 -4.44 11.24
CA LYS A 81 -12.00 -3.26 10.59
C LYS A 81 -12.26 -2.14 11.60
N SER A 82 -12.85 -2.47 12.74
CA SER A 82 -13.18 -1.50 13.80
C SER A 82 -11.92 -0.78 14.33
N THR A 83 -10.80 -1.48 14.41
CA THR A 83 -9.52 -0.93 14.87
C THR A 83 -8.92 -0.01 13.81
N VAL A 84 -8.90 -0.44 12.55
CA VAL A 84 -8.41 0.37 11.41
C VAL A 84 -9.27 1.62 11.24
N PHE A 85 -10.59 1.48 11.35
CA PHE A 85 -11.51 2.60 11.27
C PHE A 85 -11.31 3.60 12.41
N LEU A 86 -11.10 3.13 13.65
CA LEU A 86 -10.79 4.02 14.76
C LEU A 86 -9.47 4.77 14.55
N PHE A 87 -8.45 4.09 14.02
CA PHE A 87 -7.18 4.73 13.64
C PHE A 87 -7.38 5.79 12.55
N TYR A 88 -8.17 5.49 11.51
CA TYR A 88 -8.56 6.45 10.48
C TYR A 88 -9.27 7.68 11.06
N LYS A 89 -10.24 7.47 11.98
CA LYS A 89 -10.92 8.58 12.66
C LYS A 89 -9.94 9.44 13.46
N LYS A 90 -9.02 8.82 14.20
CA LYS A 90 -7.99 9.54 14.97
C LYS A 90 -7.09 10.37 14.08
N LEU A 91 -6.60 9.79 12.97
CA LEU A 91 -5.87 10.51 11.94
C LEU A 91 -6.65 11.74 11.47
N HIS A 92 -7.93 11.57 11.12
CA HIS A 92 -8.77 12.65 10.64
C HIS A 92 -9.17 13.68 11.73
N GLU A 93 -9.23 13.28 13.00
CA GLU A 93 -9.56 14.16 14.13
C GLU A 93 -8.38 15.06 14.50
N THR A 94 -7.15 14.53 14.47
CA THR A 94 -5.93 15.34 14.64
C THR A 94 -5.81 16.43 13.57
N VAL A 95 -6.40 16.18 12.40
CA VAL A 95 -6.38 17.06 11.23
C VAL A 95 -7.37 18.22 11.35
N LYS A 96 -8.41 18.08 12.17
CA LYS A 96 -9.29 19.22 12.48
C LYS A 96 -8.60 20.28 13.35
N GLY A 97 -7.50 19.94 14.02
CA GLY A 97 -6.65 20.89 14.76
C GLY A 97 -5.48 21.43 13.93
N GLU A 98 -4.96 20.63 13.00
CA GLU A 98 -3.88 20.99 12.06
C GLU A 98 -4.18 20.39 10.68
N GLU A 99 -4.84 21.17 9.80
CA GLU A 99 -5.18 20.80 8.42
C GLU A 99 -3.96 20.31 7.59
N VAL A 100 -2.77 20.72 8.03
CA VAL A 100 -1.46 20.38 7.46
C VAL A 100 -1.12 18.89 7.61
N MET A 101 -1.60 18.19 8.64
CA MET A 101 -1.20 16.79 8.88
C MET A 101 -1.81 15.83 7.85
N TRP A 102 -3.10 15.96 7.52
CA TRP A 102 -3.77 15.10 6.54
C TRP A 102 -3.32 15.44 5.14
N THR A 103 -3.18 16.72 4.84
CA THR A 103 -2.69 17.15 3.53
C THR A 103 -1.26 16.69 3.32
N THR A 104 -0.37 16.81 4.32
CA THR A 104 1.01 16.26 4.23
C THR A 104 0.99 14.75 4.09
N LEU A 105 0.21 14.04 4.91
CA LEU A 105 0.14 12.59 4.87
C LEU A 105 -0.50 12.09 3.56
N MET A 106 -1.51 12.79 3.04
CA MET A 106 -2.12 12.51 1.73
C MET A 106 -1.23 12.91 0.56
N VAL A 107 -0.37 13.93 0.70
CA VAL A 107 0.66 14.28 -0.28
C VAL A 107 1.76 13.22 -0.28
N GLU A 108 2.21 12.76 0.89
CA GLU A 108 3.16 11.66 1.00
C GLU A 108 2.57 10.35 0.48
N LEU A 109 1.29 10.08 0.76
CA LEU A 109 0.55 8.95 0.20
C LEU A 109 0.27 9.09 -1.30
N ASN A 110 0.01 10.29 -1.81
CA ASN A 110 -0.08 10.56 -3.25
C ASN A 110 1.26 10.43 -3.92
N SER A 111 2.36 10.80 -3.25
CA SER A 111 3.70 10.52 -3.75
C SER A 111 3.96 9.02 -3.79
N LEU A 112 3.41 8.26 -2.83
CA LEU A 112 3.44 6.80 -2.87
C LEU A 112 2.58 6.27 -4.02
N ASP A 113 1.41 6.83 -4.27
CA ASP A 113 0.56 6.51 -5.42
C ASP A 113 1.27 6.82 -6.75
N GLU A 114 1.93 7.97 -6.87
CA GLU A 114 2.78 8.30 -8.01
C GLU A 114 3.97 7.35 -8.15
N VAL A 115 4.57 6.94 -7.03
CA VAL A 115 5.66 5.95 -7.04
C VAL A 115 5.11 4.61 -7.52
N ILE A 116 3.97 4.16 -6.99
CA ILE A 116 3.26 2.95 -7.40
C ILE A 116 2.89 3.01 -8.90
N LYS A 117 2.35 4.13 -9.37
CA LYS A 117 2.01 4.38 -10.78
C LYS A 117 3.24 4.38 -11.68
N ARG A 118 4.31 5.10 -11.31
CA ARG A 118 5.59 5.07 -12.05
C ARG A 118 6.20 3.68 -12.10
N TYR A 119 6.02 2.87 -11.05
CA TYR A 119 6.45 1.47 -11.05
C TYR A 119 5.55 0.58 -11.91
N GLN A 120 4.24 0.82 -11.94
CA GLN A 120 3.30 0.13 -12.84
C GLN A 120 3.62 0.47 -14.31
N GLU A 121 3.85 1.75 -14.63
CA GLU A 121 4.23 2.24 -15.97
C GLU A 121 5.60 1.70 -16.40
N LYS A 122 6.63 1.78 -15.55
CA LYS A 122 7.95 1.20 -15.86
C LYS A 122 7.96 -0.32 -15.91
N GLY A 123 7.14 -0.97 -15.08
CA GLY A 123 6.93 -2.42 -15.13
C GLY A 123 6.25 -2.85 -16.42
N PHE A 124 5.36 -2.01 -16.95
CA PHE A 124 4.74 -2.17 -18.26
C PHE A 124 5.75 -1.92 -19.40
N GLU A 125 6.57 -0.88 -19.32
CA GLU A 125 7.64 -0.59 -20.30
C GLU A 125 8.72 -1.69 -20.35
N LEU A 126 9.09 -2.30 -19.22
CA LEU A 126 10.01 -3.44 -19.14
C LEU A 126 9.43 -4.72 -19.77
N GLN A 127 8.09 -4.87 -19.81
CA GLN A 127 7.42 -5.96 -20.52
C GLN A 127 7.34 -5.68 -22.03
N VAL A 128 6.98 -4.45 -22.43
CA VAL A 128 6.88 -4.05 -23.84
C VAL A 128 8.26 -3.97 -24.53
N GLY A 129 9.31 -3.57 -23.81
CA GLY A 129 10.68 -3.52 -24.33
C GLY A 129 11.30 -4.89 -24.61
N ARG A 130 10.73 -5.97 -24.06
CA ARG A 130 11.19 -7.36 -24.29
C ARG A 130 10.55 -8.01 -25.52
N GLU A 131 9.53 -7.38 -26.11
CA GLU A 131 8.81 -7.89 -27.29
C GLU A 131 9.36 -7.35 -28.63
N LYS A 132 10.41 -6.52 -28.63
CA LYS A 132 10.97 -5.91 -29.86
C LYS A 132 12.31 -6.47 -30.36
N THR A 133 12.81 -7.59 -29.83
CA THR A 133 14.10 -8.16 -30.31
C THR A 133 14.07 -9.64 -30.70
N THR A 134 12.92 -10.19 -31.09
CA THR A 134 12.87 -11.52 -31.74
C THR A 134 11.94 -11.52 -32.94
N SER A 135 12.29 -10.76 -33.98
CA SER A 135 11.93 -11.13 -35.35
C SER A 135 12.98 -10.58 -36.29
N THR A 136 14.10 -11.29 -36.41
CA THR A 136 14.91 -11.26 -37.62
C THR A 136 15.11 -12.68 -38.12
N LYS A 137 14.39 -12.96 -39.22
CA LYS A 137 14.71 -13.85 -40.32
C LYS A 137 14.90 -15.35 -40.02
N SER A 138 13.90 -16.12 -40.46
CA SER A 138 14.16 -17.24 -41.36
C SER A 138 13.17 -17.17 -42.51
N THR A 139 13.65 -16.67 -43.65
CA THR A 139 12.98 -16.74 -44.96
C THR A 139 13.82 -17.68 -45.80
N THR A 140 13.15 -18.73 -46.28
CA THR A 140 13.52 -19.63 -47.41
C THR A 140 14.66 -20.60 -47.18
#